data_AF-U5DMA8-F1
#
_entry.id   AF-U5DMA8-F1
#
_cell.length_a   1.000
_cell.length_b   1.000
_cell.length_c   1.000
_cell.angle_alpha   90.00
_cell.angle_beta   90.00
_cell.angle_gamma   90.00
#
_symmetry.space_group_name_H-M   'P 1'
#
loop_
_entity.id
_entity.type
_entity.pdbx_description
1 polymer ?
#
loop_
_entity_poly.entity_id
_entity_poly.type
_entity_poly.pdbx_seq_one_letter_code
_entity_poly.pdbx_strand_id
1 'polypeptide(L)'
;MTRSLEQIERDQAQLVQAVTELAARIREVYDDYLNALGNALPRQLAQASYQICTHGYPEAFLRLRGDQREQLQKDLRQLGKQARAAIVSAGSALPSTEPDGTSANAERAGDDEASLATESGELRPDMLEAALGEQIQVNPEALMLWCQAREQRIAQTLKSLSGEANTLLQTAGVLPGQVPKPVLAAAVDADESEAGSDPPNTLSFVLEVPGKDESARATDGGEEPEFEDREVPAVTTPIAAIRLRLVEIEFADPDLSAQRADVRSLLERLSPLRRRARDLRRARSVARAEAAWRATWFED
;
A
#
# COMPACT_ATOMS: atom_id res chain seq x y z
N MET A 1 -29.85 -23.37 -22.41
CA MET A 1 -29.08 -24.53 -22.89
C MET A 1 -27.93 -24.75 -21.93
N THR A 2 -27.95 -25.83 -21.16
CA THR A 2 -26.92 -26.19 -20.18
C THR A 2 -25.63 -26.56 -20.92
N ARG A 3 -24.51 -25.86 -20.64
CA ARG A 3 -23.19 -26.26 -21.15
C ARG A 3 -22.84 -27.64 -20.61
N SER A 4 -22.24 -28.49 -21.43
CA SER A 4 -21.77 -29.79 -20.93
C SER A 4 -20.61 -29.61 -19.96
N LEU A 5 -20.43 -30.57 -19.03
CA LEU A 5 -19.32 -30.52 -18.07
C LEU A 5 -17.96 -30.43 -18.79
N GLU A 6 -17.79 -31.15 -19.89
CA GLU A 6 -16.59 -31.07 -20.72
C GLU A 6 -16.36 -29.68 -21.33
N GLN A 7 -17.42 -28.97 -21.74
CA GLN A 7 -17.29 -27.60 -22.25
C GLN A 7 -16.84 -26.66 -21.14
N ILE A 8 -17.36 -26.82 -19.93
CA ILE A 8 -16.97 -26.03 -18.75
C ILE A 8 -15.49 -26.30 -18.40
N GLU A 9 -15.04 -27.54 -18.48
CA GLU A 9 -13.64 -27.90 -18.22
C GLU A 9 -12.68 -27.34 -19.27
N ARG A 10 -13.03 -27.41 -20.56
CA ARG A 10 -12.26 -26.76 -21.64
C ARG A 10 -12.19 -25.24 -21.44
N ASP A 11 -13.31 -24.59 -21.09
CA ASP A 11 -13.36 -23.16 -20.80
C ASP A 11 -12.47 -22.78 -19.60
N GLN A 12 -12.41 -23.64 -18.57
CA GLN A 12 -11.54 -23.44 -17.41
C GLN A 12 -10.06 -23.56 -17.76
N ALA A 13 -9.68 -24.55 -18.58
CA ALA A 13 -8.30 -24.70 -19.04
C ALA A 13 -7.82 -23.47 -19.82
N GLN A 14 -8.65 -22.95 -20.75
CA GLN A 14 -8.35 -21.73 -21.49
C GLN A 14 -8.21 -20.51 -20.58
N LEU A 15 -9.08 -20.39 -19.57
CA LEU A 15 -9.00 -19.30 -18.60
C LEU A 15 -7.70 -19.36 -17.79
N VAL A 16 -7.32 -20.55 -17.30
CA VAL A 16 -6.07 -20.74 -16.54
C VAL A 16 -4.87 -20.35 -17.38
N GLN A 17 -4.81 -20.75 -18.65
CA GLN A 17 -3.75 -20.36 -19.57
C GLN A 17 -3.69 -18.83 -19.73
N ALA A 18 -4.82 -18.19 -20.05
CA ALA A 18 -4.87 -16.73 -20.25
C ALA A 18 -4.45 -15.95 -19.00
N VAL A 19 -4.86 -16.41 -17.81
CA VAL A 19 -4.48 -15.77 -16.54
C VAL A 19 -3.00 -16.00 -16.24
N THR A 20 -2.43 -17.16 -16.59
CA THR A 20 -1.01 -17.47 -16.39
C THR A 20 -0.11 -16.59 -17.25
N GLU A 21 -0.45 -16.44 -18.53
CA GLU A 21 0.27 -15.54 -19.45
C GLU A 21 0.18 -14.08 -18.98
N LEU A 22 -1.01 -13.64 -18.56
CA LEU A 22 -1.20 -12.29 -18.04
C LEU A 22 -0.44 -12.06 -16.73
N ALA A 23 -0.39 -13.05 -15.84
CA ALA A 23 0.37 -12.99 -14.59
C ALA A 23 1.88 -12.87 -14.83
N ALA A 24 2.43 -13.60 -15.80
CA ALA A 24 3.83 -13.46 -16.19
C ALA A 24 4.12 -12.03 -16.67
N ARG A 25 3.25 -11.47 -17.53
CA ARG A 25 3.43 -10.11 -18.03
C ARG A 25 3.27 -9.04 -16.96
N ILE A 26 2.29 -9.19 -16.08
CA ILE A 26 2.07 -8.29 -14.94
C ILE A 26 3.31 -8.27 -14.03
N ARG A 27 3.90 -9.44 -13.73
CA ARG A 27 5.11 -9.52 -12.92
C ARG A 27 6.28 -8.76 -13.53
N GLU A 28 6.57 -9.04 -14.81
CA GLU A 28 7.64 -8.36 -15.55
C GLU A 28 7.48 -6.84 -15.52
N VAL A 29 6.28 -6.33 -15.85
CA VAL A 29 6.02 -4.88 -15.88
C VAL A 29 6.10 -4.26 -14.47
N TYR A 30 5.63 -4.94 -13.43
CA TYR A 30 5.78 -4.43 -12.06
C TYR A 30 7.23 -4.41 -11.60
N ASP A 31 8.03 -5.42 -11.95
CA ASP A 31 9.45 -5.47 -11.58
C ASP A 31 10.22 -4.33 -12.26
N ASP A 32 9.97 -4.09 -13.55
CA ASP A 32 10.53 -2.95 -14.28
C ASP A 32 10.11 -1.61 -13.67
N TYR A 33 8.82 -1.46 -13.37
CA TYR A 33 8.26 -0.27 -12.73
C TYR A 33 8.84 -0.01 -11.34
N LEU A 34 8.93 -1.03 -10.48
CA LEU A 34 9.50 -0.90 -9.14
C LEU A 34 11.00 -0.57 -9.19
N ASN A 35 11.73 -1.11 -10.16
CA ASN A 35 13.13 -0.77 -10.39
C ASN A 35 13.29 0.70 -10.79
N ALA A 36 12.50 1.17 -11.77
CA ALA A 36 12.50 2.56 -12.19
C ALA A 36 12.10 3.49 -11.03
N LEU A 37 11.05 3.14 -10.28
CA LEU A 37 10.54 3.94 -9.17
C LEU A 37 11.59 4.04 -8.06
N GLY A 38 12.19 2.91 -7.70
CA GLY A 38 13.28 2.84 -6.74
C GLY A 38 14.49 3.70 -7.16
N ASN A 39 14.78 3.83 -8.45
CA ASN A 39 15.84 4.70 -8.95
C ASN A 39 15.45 6.20 -8.92
N ALA A 40 14.17 6.53 -9.11
CA ALA A 40 13.67 7.90 -9.06
C ALA A 40 13.59 8.47 -7.63
N LEU A 41 13.24 7.63 -6.64
CA LEU A 41 12.99 8.09 -5.27
C LEU A 41 14.13 8.89 -4.62
N PRO A 42 15.40 8.45 -4.64
CA PRO A 42 16.48 9.23 -4.04
C PRO A 42 16.61 10.64 -4.64
N ARG A 43 16.37 10.78 -5.94
CA ARG A 43 16.43 12.08 -6.63
C ARG A 43 15.27 12.97 -6.19
N GLN A 44 14.07 12.42 -6.15
CA GLN A 44 12.86 13.15 -5.75
C GLN A 44 12.93 13.59 -4.29
N LEU A 45 13.40 12.72 -3.39
CA LEU A 45 13.66 13.08 -2.00
C LEU A 45 14.70 14.19 -1.87
N ALA A 46 15.81 14.11 -2.62
CA ALA A 46 16.84 15.14 -2.61
C ALA A 46 16.30 16.49 -3.11
N GLN A 47 15.48 16.50 -4.16
CA GLN A 47 14.85 17.71 -4.70
C GLN A 47 13.86 18.32 -3.72
N ALA A 48 12.97 17.53 -3.12
CA ALA A 48 12.03 18.01 -2.11
C ALA A 48 12.77 18.57 -0.88
N SER A 49 13.80 17.86 -0.42
CA SER A 49 14.64 18.32 0.71
C SER A 49 15.35 19.63 0.39
N TYR A 50 15.86 19.77 -0.83
CA TYR A 50 16.46 21.02 -1.29
C TYR A 50 15.44 22.17 -1.24
N GLN A 51 14.24 21.97 -1.79
CA GLN A 51 13.17 22.97 -1.77
C GLN A 51 12.80 23.40 -0.34
N ILE A 52 12.62 22.43 0.56
CA ILE A 52 12.31 22.74 1.97
C ILE A 52 13.46 23.51 2.64
N CYS A 53 14.71 23.11 2.44
CA CYS A 53 15.86 23.78 3.06
C CYS A 53 16.16 25.17 2.47
N THR A 54 15.79 25.45 1.23
CA THR A 54 16.18 26.70 0.53
C THR A 54 15.03 27.69 0.35
N HIS A 55 13.80 27.21 0.20
CA HIS A 55 12.62 28.04 -0.01
C HIS A 55 11.68 27.99 1.19
N GLY A 56 11.54 26.83 1.84
CA GLY A 56 10.71 26.68 3.04
C GLY A 56 11.34 27.30 4.29
N TYR A 57 12.57 26.90 4.63
CA TYR A 57 13.26 27.32 5.86
C TYR A 57 14.74 27.70 5.64
N PRO A 58 15.04 28.66 4.74
CA PRO A 58 16.42 29.07 4.44
C PRO A 58 17.18 29.52 5.68
N GLU A 59 16.56 30.33 6.55
CA GLU A 59 17.21 30.84 7.77
C GLU A 59 17.56 29.72 8.74
N ALA A 60 16.67 28.74 8.92
CA ALA A 60 16.91 27.60 9.80
C ALA A 60 18.07 26.74 9.27
N PHE A 61 18.10 26.50 7.96
CA PHE A 61 19.19 25.78 7.31
C PHE A 61 20.53 26.55 7.38
N LEU A 62 20.51 27.88 7.23
CA LEU A 62 21.71 28.71 7.35
C LEU A 62 22.25 28.80 8.78
N ARG A 63 21.41 28.60 9.80
CA ARG A 63 21.85 28.50 11.20
C ARG A 63 22.60 27.21 11.51
N LEU A 64 22.40 26.16 10.71
CA LEU A 64 23.19 24.93 10.85
C LEU A 64 24.67 25.20 10.56
N ARG A 65 25.54 24.54 11.34
CA ARG A 65 26.98 24.50 11.08
C ARG A 65 27.28 23.64 9.84
N GLY A 66 28.46 23.81 9.25
CA GLY A 66 28.85 23.09 8.02
C GLY A 66 28.80 21.57 8.16
N ASP A 67 29.28 21.04 9.28
CA ASP A 67 29.22 19.62 9.65
C ASP A 67 27.78 19.11 9.80
N GLN A 68 26.89 19.91 10.41
CA GLN A 68 25.47 19.59 10.57
C GLN A 68 24.74 19.54 9.23
N ARG A 69 25.02 20.48 8.32
CA ARG A 69 24.46 20.46 6.96
C ARG A 69 24.94 19.22 6.19
N GLU A 70 26.22 18.88 6.28
CA GLU A 70 26.77 17.69 5.62
C GLU A 70 26.13 16.41 6.17
N GLN A 71 25.96 16.32 7.50
CA GLN A 71 25.33 15.19 8.15
C GLN A 71 23.87 15.02 7.70
N LEU A 72 23.08 16.10 7.73
CA LEU A 72 21.69 16.07 7.24
C LEU A 72 21.60 15.58 5.79
N GLN A 73 22.47 16.08 4.91
CA GLN A 73 22.51 15.63 3.51
C GLN A 73 22.96 14.17 3.35
N LYS A 74 23.85 13.68 4.22
CA LYS A 74 24.24 12.26 4.24
C LYS A 74 23.07 11.38 4.68
N ASP A 75 22.36 11.77 5.73
CA ASP A 75 21.24 11.01 6.28
C ASP A 75 20.07 10.94 5.29
N LEU A 76 19.70 12.05 4.65
CA LEU A 76 18.67 12.07 3.60
C LEU A 76 19.03 11.19 2.40
N ARG A 77 20.30 11.19 1.96
CA ARG A 77 20.76 10.31 0.88
C ARG A 77 20.73 8.84 1.29
N GLN A 78 21.09 8.53 2.53
CA GLN A 78 21.04 7.16 3.03
C GLN A 78 19.61 6.66 3.15
N LEU A 79 18.71 7.51 3.62
CA LEU A 79 17.27 7.24 3.68
C LEU A 79 16.70 6.96 2.28
N GLY A 80 17.06 7.76 1.27
CA GLY A 80 16.68 7.49 -0.13
C GLY A 80 17.17 6.14 -0.65
N LYS A 81 18.41 5.74 -0.31
CA LYS A 81 18.96 4.41 -0.67
C LYS A 81 18.20 3.26 0.00
N GLN A 82 17.82 3.43 1.27
CA GLN A 82 17.04 2.44 2.01
C GLN A 82 15.65 2.28 1.40
N ALA A 83 14.98 3.39 1.07
CA ALA A 83 13.68 3.35 0.41
C ALA A 83 13.73 2.69 -0.98
N ARG A 84 14.79 2.95 -1.76
CA ARG A 84 15.03 2.22 -3.02
C ARG A 84 15.09 0.71 -2.80
N ALA A 85 15.87 0.26 -1.81
CA ALA A 85 15.96 -1.16 -1.50
C ALA A 85 14.60 -1.74 -1.04
N ALA A 86 13.83 -1.00 -0.25
CA ALA A 86 12.49 -1.39 0.19
C ALA A 86 11.51 -1.54 -0.99
N ILE A 87 11.51 -0.61 -1.94
CA ILE A 87 10.66 -0.67 -3.14
C ILE A 87 11.06 -1.83 -4.06
N VAL A 88 12.35 -2.01 -4.33
CA VAL A 88 12.81 -3.08 -5.22
C VAL A 88 12.59 -4.46 -4.58
N SER A 89 12.82 -4.61 -3.28
CA SER A 89 12.56 -5.87 -2.56
C SER A 89 11.07 -6.18 -2.39
N ALA A 90 10.19 -5.18 -2.49
CA ALA A 90 8.75 -5.42 -2.60
C ALA A 90 8.36 -6.24 -3.85
N GLY A 91 9.28 -6.35 -4.82
CA GLY A 91 9.12 -7.06 -6.08
C GLY A 91 9.08 -8.60 -6.01
N SER A 92 9.53 -9.24 -4.93
CA SER A 92 9.90 -10.68 -5.01
C SER A 92 8.88 -11.70 -4.48
N ALA A 93 7.90 -11.32 -3.65
CA ALA A 93 7.01 -12.29 -3.00
C ALA A 93 5.57 -12.31 -3.58
N LEU A 94 5.05 -13.51 -3.84
CA LEU A 94 3.62 -13.80 -3.97
C LEU A 94 3.04 -14.04 -2.57
N PRO A 95 1.78 -13.68 -2.28
CA PRO A 95 1.09 -14.27 -1.15
C PRO A 95 0.91 -15.75 -1.45
N SER A 96 1.60 -16.60 -0.71
CA SER A 96 1.20 -17.99 -0.55
C SER A 96 -0.23 -17.97 -0.02
N THR A 97 -1.18 -18.41 -0.84
CA THR A 97 -2.56 -18.62 -0.40
C THR A 97 -2.60 -19.99 0.27
N GLU A 98 -2.00 -20.08 1.45
CA GLU A 98 -2.53 -21.01 2.45
C GLU A 98 -3.93 -20.48 2.81
N PRO A 99 -4.98 -21.30 2.76
CA PRO A 99 -6.29 -20.89 3.25
C PRO A 99 -6.16 -20.71 4.76
N ASP A 100 -6.13 -19.45 5.21
CA ASP A 100 -6.25 -19.08 6.62
C ASP A 100 -7.67 -19.47 7.10
N GLY A 101 -7.81 -20.74 7.46
CA GLY A 101 -8.96 -21.29 8.15
C GLY A 101 -8.83 -21.00 9.64
N THR A 102 -9.13 -19.76 10.05
CA THR A 102 -9.42 -19.46 11.45
C THR A 102 -10.59 -18.48 11.55
N SER A 103 -11.81 -19.01 11.67
CA SER A 103 -12.75 -18.57 12.72
C SER A 103 -13.96 -19.51 12.80
N ALA A 104 -13.97 -20.40 13.78
CA ALA A 104 -15.14 -20.67 14.65
C ALA A 104 -14.71 -21.72 15.69
N ASN A 105 -14.66 -21.29 16.95
CA ASN A 105 -14.29 -22.08 18.11
C ASN A 105 -15.52 -22.86 18.65
N ALA A 106 -15.28 -24.10 19.08
CA ALA A 106 -15.93 -24.94 20.13
C ALA A 106 -17.47 -25.03 20.20
N GLU A 107 -18.12 -26.20 20.36
CA GLU A 107 -18.05 -27.19 21.47
C GLU A 107 -18.64 -28.55 20.98
N ARG A 108 -17.93 -29.69 21.08
CA ARG A 108 -17.82 -30.72 22.16
C ARG A 108 -18.86 -31.87 22.14
N ALA A 109 -18.34 -33.06 22.50
CA ALA A 109 -18.97 -34.39 22.76
C ALA A 109 -19.25 -35.25 21.51
N GLY A 110 -18.89 -36.53 21.40
CA GLY A 110 -18.23 -37.50 22.28
C GLY A 110 -18.46 -38.91 21.66
N ASP A 111 -17.43 -39.76 21.71
CA ASP A 111 -17.34 -41.23 21.62
C ASP A 111 -18.32 -42.03 20.71
N ASP A 112 -17.80 -42.81 19.75
CA ASP A 112 -17.54 -44.26 19.92
C ASP A 112 -17.15 -44.96 18.61
N GLU A 113 -16.29 -45.98 18.74
CA GLU A 113 -15.79 -46.88 17.70
C GLU A 113 -16.90 -47.67 16.96
N ALA A 114 -16.71 -47.90 15.66
CA ALA A 114 -16.84 -49.24 15.07
C ALA A 114 -16.26 -49.29 13.64
N SER A 115 -15.16 -50.03 13.51
CA SER A 115 -14.63 -50.59 12.28
C SER A 115 -15.67 -51.50 11.58
N LEU A 116 -15.74 -51.47 10.24
CA LEU A 116 -15.76 -52.66 9.39
C LEU A 116 -15.57 -52.28 7.91
N ALA A 117 -14.66 -53.01 7.27
CA ALA A 117 -14.18 -52.84 5.91
C ALA A 117 -15.23 -53.07 4.82
N THR A 118 -15.10 -52.39 3.69
CA THR A 118 -15.52 -52.92 2.38
C THR A 118 -14.58 -52.40 1.29
N GLU A 119 -13.96 -53.34 0.59
CA GLU A 119 -13.13 -53.13 -0.58
C GLU A 119 -13.92 -52.46 -1.71
N SER A 120 -13.45 -51.32 -2.19
CA SER A 120 -13.56 -50.86 -3.59
C SER A 120 -12.70 -49.62 -3.73
N GLY A 121 -11.89 -49.56 -4.78
CA GLY A 121 -10.83 -48.57 -4.96
C GLY A 121 -11.29 -47.12 -4.83
N GLU A 122 -11.06 -46.54 -3.65
CA GLU A 122 -11.18 -45.11 -3.40
C GLU A 122 -9.82 -44.47 -3.66
N LEU A 123 -9.78 -43.63 -4.70
CA LEU A 123 -8.72 -42.64 -4.87
C LEU A 123 -8.65 -41.79 -3.61
N ARG A 124 -7.56 -41.94 -2.84
CA ARG A 124 -7.33 -41.23 -1.58
C ARG A 124 -7.51 -39.71 -1.78
N PRO A 125 -8.21 -38.99 -0.86
CA PRO A 125 -8.31 -37.53 -0.90
C PRO A 125 -6.94 -36.84 -0.93
N ASP A 126 -5.96 -37.47 -0.30
CA ASP A 126 -4.56 -37.04 -0.20
C ASP A 126 -3.87 -37.01 -1.58
N MET A 127 -4.30 -37.84 -2.53
CA MET A 127 -3.81 -37.84 -3.92
C MET A 127 -4.46 -36.75 -4.77
N LEU A 128 -5.71 -36.37 -4.46
CA LEU A 128 -6.39 -35.27 -5.14
C LEU A 128 -5.86 -33.91 -4.64
N GLU A 129 -5.48 -33.82 -3.36
CA GLU A 129 -4.75 -32.67 -2.81
C GLU A 129 -3.29 -32.62 -3.26
N ALA A 130 -2.59 -33.76 -3.36
CA ALA A 130 -1.23 -33.82 -3.93
C ALA A 130 -1.21 -33.49 -5.43
N ALA A 131 -2.26 -33.88 -6.20
CA ALA A 131 -2.42 -33.47 -7.59
C ALA A 131 -2.84 -31.99 -7.75
N LEU A 132 -3.33 -31.35 -6.67
CA LEU A 132 -3.52 -29.91 -6.56
C LEU A 132 -2.27 -29.18 -6.04
N GLY A 133 -1.18 -29.92 -5.75
CA GLY A 133 0.01 -29.44 -5.06
C GLY A 133 1.19 -28.97 -5.93
N GLU A 134 1.13 -29.05 -7.25
CA GLU A 134 2.29 -28.67 -8.11
C GLU A 134 1.96 -27.75 -9.31
N GLN A 135 0.73 -27.26 -9.39
CA GLN A 135 0.40 -26.14 -10.27
C GLN A 135 -0.21 -25.05 -9.43
N ILE A 136 0.53 -23.95 -9.27
CA ILE A 136 -0.02 -22.67 -8.85
C ILE A 136 -1.23 -22.42 -9.75
N GLN A 137 -2.44 -22.74 -9.28
CA GLN A 137 -3.65 -22.36 -9.99
C GLN A 137 -3.68 -20.84 -9.92
N VAL A 138 -3.21 -20.19 -10.99
CA VAL A 138 -3.19 -18.74 -11.10
C VAL A 138 -4.64 -18.27 -11.06
N ASN A 139 -5.09 -17.90 -9.87
CA ASN A 139 -6.43 -17.42 -9.64
C ASN A 139 -6.43 -15.92 -9.97
N PRO A 140 -7.26 -15.43 -10.91
CA PRO A 140 -7.28 -14.02 -11.27
C PRO A 140 -7.69 -13.11 -10.10
N GLU A 141 -8.35 -13.66 -9.07
CA GLU A 141 -8.59 -12.95 -7.80
C GLU A 141 -7.34 -12.82 -6.94
N ALA A 142 -6.57 -13.89 -6.79
CA ALA A 142 -5.29 -13.86 -6.09
C ALA A 142 -4.28 -12.92 -6.78
N LEU A 143 -4.27 -12.91 -8.12
CA LEU A 143 -3.43 -11.99 -8.90
C LEU A 143 -3.82 -10.53 -8.67
N MET A 144 -5.12 -10.20 -8.58
CA MET A 144 -5.54 -8.84 -8.23
C MET A 144 -5.14 -8.45 -6.81
N LEU A 145 -5.31 -9.35 -5.83
CA LEU A 145 -4.90 -9.09 -4.46
C LEU A 145 -3.39 -8.85 -4.37
N TRP A 146 -2.60 -9.61 -5.13
CA TRP A 146 -1.16 -9.38 -5.25
C TRP A 146 -0.84 -8.00 -5.83
N CYS A 147 -1.52 -7.56 -6.89
CA CYS A 147 -1.35 -6.22 -7.44
C CYS A 147 -1.70 -5.14 -6.41
N GLN A 148 -2.84 -5.28 -5.72
CA GLN A 148 -3.28 -4.33 -4.69
C GLN A 148 -2.30 -4.25 -3.52
N ALA A 149 -1.78 -5.39 -3.05
CA ALA A 149 -0.79 -5.44 -1.99
C ALA A 149 0.50 -4.69 -2.37
N ARG A 150 0.90 -4.72 -3.65
CA ARG A 150 2.06 -3.96 -4.16
C ARG A 150 1.80 -2.46 -4.18
N GLU A 151 0.65 -2.03 -4.68
CA GLU A 151 0.26 -0.61 -4.66
C GLU A 151 0.21 -0.07 -3.22
N GLN A 152 -0.35 -0.84 -2.29
CA GLN A 152 -0.36 -0.48 -0.86
C GLN A 152 1.06 -0.39 -0.28
N ARG A 153 1.95 -1.32 -0.65
CA ARG A 153 3.34 -1.28 -0.18
C ARG A 153 4.11 -0.08 -0.75
N ILE A 154 3.87 0.30 -2.01
CA ILE A 154 4.43 1.53 -2.59
C ILE A 154 3.96 2.74 -1.76
N ALA A 155 2.64 2.88 -1.60
CA ALA A 155 2.06 3.99 -0.84
C ALA A 155 2.61 4.07 0.59
N GLN A 156 2.69 2.94 1.29
CA GLN A 156 3.25 2.87 2.64
C GLN A 156 4.74 3.24 2.67
N THR A 157 5.51 2.82 1.67
CA THR A 157 6.94 3.18 1.57
C THR A 157 7.12 4.67 1.37
N LEU A 158 6.34 5.30 0.49
CA LEU A 158 6.38 6.76 0.28
C LEU A 158 5.96 7.54 1.54
N LYS A 159 4.94 7.05 2.25
CA LYS A 159 4.46 7.64 3.50
C LYS A 159 5.55 7.57 4.59
N SER A 160 6.12 6.39 4.81
CA SER A 160 7.22 6.22 5.77
C SER A 160 8.43 7.08 5.40
N LEU A 161 8.82 7.11 4.12
CA LEU A 161 9.92 7.91 3.62
C LEU A 161 9.70 9.41 3.87
N SER A 162 8.50 9.92 3.60
CA SER A 162 8.14 11.32 3.87
C SER A 162 8.19 11.64 5.36
N GLY A 163 7.64 10.77 6.21
CA GLY A 163 7.66 10.93 7.66
C GLY A 163 9.06 10.90 8.27
N GLU A 164 9.91 9.98 7.84
CA GLU A 164 11.31 9.87 8.27
C GLU A 164 12.12 11.07 7.81
N ALA A 165 11.95 11.53 6.57
CA ALA A 165 12.62 12.72 6.06
C ALA A 165 12.23 13.98 6.84
N ASN A 166 10.93 14.16 7.14
CA ASN A 166 10.47 15.27 7.97
C ASN A 166 11.02 15.18 9.40
N THR A 167 11.13 13.97 9.97
CA THR A 167 11.72 13.76 11.30
C THR A 167 13.20 14.15 11.31
N LEU A 168 13.96 13.82 10.25
CA LEU A 168 15.35 14.26 10.10
C LEU A 168 15.46 15.78 10.03
N LEU A 169 14.58 16.44 9.27
CA LEU A 169 14.54 17.90 9.17
C LEU A 169 14.17 18.57 10.50
N GLN A 170 13.25 17.99 11.28
CA GLN A 170 12.91 18.45 12.62
C GLN A 170 14.08 18.29 13.60
N THR A 171 14.75 17.13 13.57
CA THR A 171 15.88 16.82 14.47
C THR A 171 17.07 17.73 14.18
N ALA A 172 17.28 18.07 12.90
CA ALA A 172 18.26 19.05 12.48
C ALA A 172 17.85 20.50 12.82
N GLY A 173 16.61 20.75 13.26
CA GLY A 173 16.11 22.09 13.57
C GLY A 173 15.79 22.94 12.34
N VAL A 174 15.63 22.33 11.16
CA VAL A 174 15.20 23.01 9.92
C VAL A 174 13.68 23.20 9.93
N LEU A 175 12.94 22.11 10.18
CA LEU A 175 11.48 22.15 10.30
C LEU A 175 11.11 22.46 11.76
N PRO A 176 10.14 23.35 12.03
CA PRO A 176 9.80 23.74 13.40
C PRO A 176 9.38 22.53 14.24
N GLY A 177 9.98 22.37 15.43
CA GLY A 177 9.68 21.28 16.36
C GLY A 177 8.32 21.39 17.05
N GLN A 178 7.57 22.48 16.82
CA GLN A 178 6.24 22.70 17.40
C GLN A 178 5.14 21.90 16.70
N VAL A 179 5.43 21.27 15.55
CA VAL A 179 4.45 20.50 14.81
C VAL A 179 4.38 19.08 15.37
N PRO A 180 3.28 18.68 16.03
CA PRO A 180 3.18 17.34 16.58
C PRO A 180 3.28 16.30 15.46
N LYS A 181 4.06 15.24 15.69
CA LYS A 181 4.13 14.07 14.78
C LYS A 181 2.76 13.57 14.29
N PRO A 182 1.69 13.49 15.12
CA PRO A 182 0.38 13.07 14.62
C PRO A 182 -0.25 14.07 13.64
N VAL A 183 -0.01 15.38 13.80
CA VAL A 183 -0.50 16.41 12.87
C VAL A 183 0.22 16.31 11.54
N LEU A 184 1.54 16.09 11.55
CA LEU A 184 2.31 15.85 10.32
C LEU A 184 1.88 14.57 9.60
N ALA A 185 1.65 13.48 10.35
CA ALA A 185 1.16 12.24 9.77
C ALA A 185 -0.24 12.43 9.15
N ALA A 186 -1.14 13.12 9.85
CA ALA A 186 -2.47 13.45 9.34
C ALA A 186 -2.42 14.37 8.11
N ALA A 187 -1.48 15.32 8.05
CA ALA A 187 -1.29 16.20 6.90
C ALA A 187 -0.70 15.48 5.68
N VAL A 188 0.12 14.46 5.90
CA VAL A 188 0.58 13.54 4.84
C VAL A 188 -0.57 12.64 4.36
N ASP A 189 -1.54 12.34 5.22
CA ASP A 189 -2.71 11.49 4.91
C ASP A 189 -3.90 12.24 4.32
N ALA A 190 -4.03 13.56 4.55
CA ALA A 190 -5.15 14.36 4.04
C ALA A 190 -5.15 14.38 2.50
N ASP A 191 -6.31 14.11 1.89
CA ASP A 191 -6.46 13.91 0.44
C ASP A 191 -6.35 15.20 -0.40
N GLU A 192 -6.02 14.98 -1.67
CA GLU A 192 -5.55 15.85 -2.77
C GLU A 192 -6.35 17.12 -3.15
N SER A 193 -7.21 17.66 -2.28
CA SER A 193 -8.20 18.67 -2.71
C SER A 193 -7.72 20.13 -2.71
N GLU A 194 -6.49 20.42 -2.31
CA GLU A 194 -5.90 21.74 -2.53
C GLU A 194 -4.73 21.64 -3.52
N ALA A 195 -5.08 21.72 -4.80
CA ALA A 195 -4.16 22.09 -5.87
C ALA A 195 -3.75 23.57 -5.72
N GLY A 196 -3.12 23.89 -4.60
CA GLY A 196 -2.35 25.11 -4.42
C GLY A 196 -0.99 24.98 -5.10
N SER A 197 -0.38 26.12 -5.40
CA SER A 197 0.92 26.33 -6.05
C SER A 197 2.14 25.77 -5.27
N ASP A 198 2.05 24.56 -4.71
CA ASP A 198 3.12 23.94 -3.97
C ASP A 198 4.16 23.31 -4.91
N PRO A 199 5.47 23.40 -4.59
CA PRO A 199 6.50 22.65 -5.29
C PRO A 199 6.23 21.14 -5.27
N PRO A 200 6.71 20.39 -6.27
CA PRO A 200 6.49 18.96 -6.33
C PRO A 200 7.06 18.27 -5.09
N ASN A 201 6.30 17.29 -4.60
CA ASN A 201 6.60 16.49 -3.43
C ASN A 201 6.73 17.27 -2.10
N THR A 202 6.06 18.41 -2.01
CA THR A 202 5.97 19.22 -0.78
C THR A 202 4.51 19.54 -0.44
N LEU A 203 4.26 19.86 0.83
CA LEU A 203 2.96 20.20 1.36
C LEU A 203 3.09 21.44 2.25
N SER A 204 2.33 22.49 1.93
CA SER A 204 2.21 23.70 2.74
C SER A 204 0.87 23.72 3.49
N PHE A 205 0.88 23.90 4.81
CA PHE A 205 -0.35 24.05 5.61
C PHE A 205 -0.15 25.06 6.74
N VAL A 206 -1.23 25.66 7.23
CA VAL A 206 -1.19 26.62 8.34
C VAL A 206 -1.50 25.90 9.64
N LEU A 207 -0.63 26.06 10.65
CA LEU A 207 -0.88 25.59 12.01
C LEU A 207 -1.30 26.76 12.89
N GLU A 208 -2.46 26.64 13.51
CA GLU A 208 -2.90 27.51 14.58
C GLU A 208 -2.31 27.01 15.90
N VAL A 209 -1.36 27.77 16.44
CA VAL A 209 -0.83 27.53 17.78
C VAL A 209 -1.51 28.52 18.73
N PRO A 210 -2.10 28.07 19.85
CA PRO A 210 -2.59 29.00 20.87
C PRO A 210 -1.40 29.84 21.36
N GLY A 211 -1.52 31.16 21.25
CA GLY A 211 -0.46 32.09 21.65
C GLY A 211 -0.05 31.83 23.10
N LYS A 212 1.25 31.68 23.37
CA LYS A 212 1.76 31.70 24.74
C LYS A 212 1.86 33.16 25.18
N ASP A 213 1.25 33.49 26.32
CA ASP A 213 1.38 34.78 26.99
C ASP A 213 2.86 35.09 27.29
N GLU A 214 3.53 35.83 26.39
CA GLU A 214 4.85 36.43 26.67
C GLU A 214 4.73 37.72 27.49
N SER A 215 3.53 38.13 27.89
CA SER A 215 3.30 39.34 28.70
C SER A 215 3.59 39.17 30.21
N ALA A 216 3.92 37.97 30.69
CA ALA A 216 4.07 37.70 32.13
C ALA A 216 5.51 37.87 32.67
N ARG A 217 6.38 38.67 32.02
CA ARG A 217 7.70 39.01 32.57
C ARG A 217 8.08 40.46 32.31
N ALA A 218 7.46 41.36 33.07
CA ALA A 218 8.16 42.44 33.80
C ALA A 218 7.13 43.43 34.36
N THR A 219 6.71 43.24 35.61
CA THR A 219 6.45 44.35 36.55
C THR A 219 6.38 43.79 37.97
N ASP A 220 7.45 44.07 38.72
CA ASP A 220 7.47 44.13 40.18
C ASP A 220 6.66 45.37 40.59
N GLY A 221 5.69 45.22 41.48
CA GLY A 221 4.84 46.32 41.98
C GLY A 221 3.35 46.05 41.77
N GLY A 222 2.64 45.85 42.88
CA GLY A 222 1.29 45.32 42.92
C GLY A 222 0.20 46.23 42.35
N GLU A 223 -0.75 45.58 41.70
CA GLU A 223 -2.18 45.88 41.62
C GLU A 223 -2.80 44.70 40.85
N GLU A 224 -3.77 44.00 41.44
CA GLU A 224 -4.52 42.93 40.76
C GLU A 224 -5.38 43.56 39.66
N PRO A 225 -5.24 43.18 38.37
CA PRO A 225 -6.17 43.64 37.35
C PRO A 225 -7.37 42.67 37.28
N GLU A 226 -8.56 43.26 37.17
CA GLU A 226 -9.83 42.60 36.93
C GLU A 226 -9.79 41.75 35.65
N PHE A 227 -10.49 40.62 35.68
CA PHE A 227 -10.65 39.67 34.58
C PHE A 227 -11.33 40.34 33.37
N GLU A 228 -10.55 40.77 32.38
CA GLU A 228 -10.99 40.79 30.99
C GLU A 228 -10.53 39.47 30.34
N ASP A 229 -11.48 38.70 29.79
CA ASP A 229 -11.22 37.57 28.89
C ASP A 229 -10.45 38.10 27.67
N ARG A 230 -9.13 38.21 27.80
CA ARG A 230 -8.24 38.62 26.73
C ARG A 230 -8.12 37.44 25.79
N GLU A 231 -8.94 37.40 24.75
CA GLU A 231 -8.81 36.45 23.64
C GLU A 231 -7.37 36.54 23.10
N VAL A 232 -6.53 35.58 23.48
CA VAL A 232 -5.16 35.49 22.98
C VAL A 232 -5.26 35.14 21.50
N PRO A 233 -4.80 36.00 20.57
CA PRO A 233 -4.91 35.70 19.15
C PRO A 233 -4.10 34.45 18.84
N ALA A 234 -4.76 33.44 18.24
CA ALA A 234 -4.10 32.26 17.73
C ALA A 234 -3.06 32.68 16.67
N VAL A 235 -1.81 32.25 16.84
CA VAL A 235 -0.75 32.55 15.88
C VAL A 235 -0.80 31.48 14.80
N THR A 236 -1.21 31.87 13.60
CA THR A 236 -1.18 31.05 12.40
C THR A 236 0.24 31.04 11.83
N THR A 237 0.91 29.88 11.85
CA THR A 237 2.25 29.72 11.26
C THR A 237 2.16 28.81 10.03
N PRO A 238 2.52 29.28 8.82
CA PRO A 238 2.64 28.41 7.66
C PRO A 238 3.80 27.43 7.84
N ILE A 239 3.55 26.15 7.57
CA ILE A 239 4.50 25.04 7.66
C ILE A 239 4.57 24.39 6.29
N ALA A 240 5.78 24.34 5.74
CA ALA A 240 6.11 23.49 4.61
C ALA A 240 6.74 22.18 5.11
N ALA A 241 6.36 21.05 4.52
CA ALA A 241 6.89 19.72 4.83
C ALA A 241 7.08 18.88 3.55
N ILE A 242 7.89 17.82 3.63
CA ILE A 242 8.05 16.86 2.54
C ILE A 242 6.84 15.92 2.50
N ARG A 243 6.24 15.77 1.33
CA ARG A 243 5.22 14.76 1.05
C ARG A 243 5.46 14.17 -0.33
N LEU A 244 6.09 13.00 -0.38
CA LEU A 244 6.34 12.31 -1.65
C LEU A 244 5.02 11.73 -2.19
N ARG A 245 4.60 12.21 -3.37
CA ARG A 245 3.37 11.77 -4.03
C ARG A 245 3.71 10.90 -5.24
N LEU A 246 3.08 9.73 -5.33
CA LEU A 246 3.35 8.80 -6.43
C LEU A 246 3.06 9.44 -7.79
N VAL A 247 1.94 10.15 -7.91
CA VAL A 247 1.51 10.81 -9.16
C VAL A 247 2.53 11.84 -9.64
N GLU A 248 3.15 12.60 -8.73
CA GLU A 248 4.17 13.58 -9.09
C GLU A 248 5.50 12.95 -9.48
N ILE A 249 5.87 11.87 -8.79
CA ILE A 249 7.08 11.11 -9.11
C ILE A 249 6.94 10.45 -10.49
N GLU A 250 5.77 9.89 -10.78
CA GLU A 250 5.43 9.32 -12.09
C GLU A 250 5.41 10.40 -13.18
N PHE A 251 4.81 11.56 -12.91
CA PHE A 251 4.73 12.66 -13.87
C PHE A 251 6.10 13.26 -14.21
N ALA A 252 7.00 13.31 -13.24
CA ALA A 252 8.34 13.86 -13.43
C ALA A 252 9.27 12.97 -14.29
N ASP A 253 8.90 11.71 -14.53
CA ASP A 253 9.73 10.74 -15.27
C ASP A 253 8.90 10.04 -16.37
N PRO A 254 9.17 10.30 -17.66
CA PRO A 254 8.35 9.77 -18.76
C PRO A 254 8.37 8.24 -18.84
N ASP A 255 9.47 7.60 -18.42
CA ASP A 255 9.58 6.14 -18.43
C ASP A 255 8.67 5.53 -17.35
N LEU A 256 8.61 6.15 -16.16
CA LEU A 256 7.68 5.75 -15.10
C LEU A 256 6.22 5.93 -15.52
N SER A 257 5.91 7.05 -16.17
CA SER A 257 4.57 7.30 -16.70
C SER A 257 4.14 6.25 -17.72
N ALA A 258 5.05 5.84 -18.62
CA ALA A 258 4.79 4.79 -19.61
C ALA A 258 4.57 3.42 -18.93
N GLN A 259 5.46 3.03 -18.01
CA GLN A 259 5.33 1.78 -17.26
C GLN A 259 4.04 1.74 -16.42
N ARG A 260 3.64 2.87 -15.83
CA ARG A 260 2.37 2.99 -15.10
C ARG A 260 1.17 2.79 -16.01
N ALA A 261 1.21 3.32 -17.23
CA ALA A 261 0.17 3.08 -18.23
C ALA A 261 0.09 1.59 -18.61
N ASP A 262 1.24 0.92 -18.77
CA ASP A 262 1.30 -0.52 -19.02
C ASP A 262 0.68 -1.32 -17.87
N VAL A 263 1.03 -1.02 -16.62
CA VAL A 263 0.41 -1.64 -15.43
C VAL A 263 -1.11 -1.50 -15.48
N ARG A 264 -1.63 -0.28 -15.70
CA ARG A 264 -3.07 -0.02 -15.77
C ARG A 264 -3.74 -0.83 -16.88
N SER A 265 -3.14 -0.88 -18.08
CA SER A 265 -3.68 -1.64 -19.20
C SER A 265 -3.79 -3.15 -18.92
N LEU A 266 -2.81 -3.72 -18.21
CA LEU A 266 -2.82 -5.13 -17.84
C LEU A 266 -3.86 -5.43 -16.75
N LEU A 267 -4.04 -4.52 -15.79
CA LEU A 267 -5.07 -4.64 -14.76
C LEU A 267 -6.48 -4.56 -15.35
N GLU A 268 -6.70 -3.70 -16.34
CA GLU A 268 -7.95 -3.64 -17.08
C GLU A 268 -8.26 -4.97 -17.78
N ARG A 269 -7.24 -5.59 -18.41
CA ARG A 269 -7.34 -6.91 -19.04
C ARG A 269 -7.60 -8.06 -18.05
N LEU A 270 -7.19 -7.91 -16.79
CA LEU A 270 -7.44 -8.90 -15.73
C LEU A 270 -8.89 -8.85 -15.24
N SER A 271 -9.53 -7.68 -15.28
CA SER A 271 -10.90 -7.50 -14.79
C SER A 271 -11.98 -8.40 -15.43
N PRO A 272 -12.03 -8.62 -16.77
CA PRO A 272 -13.00 -9.54 -17.37
C PRO A 272 -12.69 -11.01 -17.04
N LEU A 273 -11.40 -11.39 -16.91
CA LEU A 273 -11.01 -12.76 -16.58
C LEU A 273 -11.49 -13.15 -15.18
N ARG A 274 -11.52 -12.20 -14.23
CA ARG A 274 -12.11 -12.43 -12.89
C ARG A 274 -13.59 -12.75 -12.94
N ARG A 275 -14.35 -12.00 -13.76
CA ARG A 275 -15.78 -12.24 -13.92
C ARG A 275 -16.00 -13.63 -14.52
N ARG A 276 -15.30 -13.94 -15.62
CA ARG A 276 -15.34 -15.26 -16.26
C ARG A 276 -14.97 -16.40 -15.31
N ALA A 277 -13.98 -16.21 -14.44
CA ALA A 277 -13.59 -17.20 -13.43
C ALA A 277 -14.72 -17.50 -12.43
N ARG A 278 -15.38 -16.46 -11.91
CA ARG A 278 -16.51 -16.60 -10.99
C ARG A 278 -17.69 -17.30 -11.66
N ASP A 279 -18.01 -16.90 -12.90
CA ASP A 279 -19.10 -17.48 -13.67
C ASP A 279 -18.85 -18.97 -13.97
N LEU A 280 -17.64 -19.33 -14.39
CA LEU A 280 -17.26 -20.73 -14.65
C LEU A 280 -17.22 -21.57 -13.37
N ARG A 281 -16.77 -21.00 -12.24
CA ARG A 281 -16.82 -21.70 -10.93
C ARG A 281 -18.25 -22.01 -10.53
N ARG A 282 -19.17 -21.06 -10.70
CA ARG A 282 -20.60 -21.25 -10.43
C ARG A 282 -21.25 -22.25 -11.39
N ALA A 283 -20.95 -22.16 -12.69
CA ALA A 283 -21.46 -23.10 -13.68
C ALA A 283 -21.02 -24.55 -13.38
N ARG A 284 -19.75 -24.74 -13.00
CA ARG A 284 -19.22 -26.05 -12.61
C ARG A 284 -19.87 -26.59 -11.33
N SER A 285 -20.08 -25.75 -10.31
CA SER A 285 -20.72 -26.20 -9.06
C SER A 285 -22.16 -26.65 -9.31
N VAL A 286 -22.91 -25.90 -10.12
CA VAL A 286 -24.27 -26.30 -10.53
C VAL A 286 -24.25 -27.61 -11.32
N ALA A 287 -23.41 -27.71 -12.37
CA ALA A 287 -23.34 -28.94 -13.17
C ALA A 287 -22.96 -30.18 -12.35
N ARG A 288 -22.04 -30.03 -11.38
CA ARG A 288 -21.67 -31.10 -10.45
C ARG A 288 -22.80 -31.47 -9.50
N ALA A 289 -23.48 -30.48 -8.93
CA ALA A 289 -24.61 -30.71 -8.03
C ALA A 289 -25.75 -31.42 -8.75
N GLU A 290 -26.08 -31.01 -9.98
CA GLU A 290 -27.11 -31.70 -10.76
C GLU A 290 -26.70 -33.12 -11.15
N ALA A 291 -25.41 -33.37 -11.47
CA ALA A 291 -24.92 -34.71 -11.75
C ALA A 291 -24.98 -35.62 -10.51
N ALA A 292 -24.59 -35.10 -9.34
CA ALA A 292 -24.69 -35.80 -8.07
C ALA A 292 -26.15 -36.11 -7.71
N TRP A 293 -27.05 -35.13 -7.84
CA TRP A 293 -28.48 -35.32 -7.60
C TRP A 293 -29.07 -36.42 -8.49
N ARG A 294 -28.76 -36.42 -9.79
CA ARG A 294 -29.22 -37.46 -10.73
C ARG A 294 -28.65 -38.84 -10.39
N ALA A 295 -27.43 -38.90 -9.85
CA ALA A 295 -26.78 -40.16 -9.49
C ALA A 295 -27.33 -40.78 -8.20
N THR A 296 -27.89 -39.98 -7.30
CA THR A 296 -28.45 -40.45 -6.02
C THR A 296 -29.98 -40.56 -6.04
N TRP A 297 -30.63 -40.21 -7.15
CA TRP A 297 -32.08 -40.31 -7.31
C TRP A 297 -32.46 -41.69 -7.86
N PHE A 298 -32.91 -42.59 -6.97
CA PHE A 298 -33.48 -43.89 -7.31
C PHE A 298 -34.99 -43.87 -7.08
N GLU A 299 -35.78 -44.49 -7.96
CA GLU A 299 -37.21 -44.73 -7.74
C GLU A 299 -37.37 -46.01 -6.92
N ASP A 300 -38.02 -45.93 -5.75
CA ASP A 300 -38.46 -47.08 -4.94
C ASP A 300 -39.68 -47.80 -5.56
#